data_AF-A0A918VGG1-F1
#
_entry.id   AF-A0A918VGG1-F1
#
_cell.length_a   1.000
_cell.length_b   1.000
_cell.length_c   1.000
_cell.angle_alpha   90.00
_cell.angle_beta   90.00
_cell.angle_gamma   90.00
#
_symmetry.space_group_name_H-M   'P 1'
#
loop_
_entity.id
_entity.type
_entity.pdbx_description
1 polymer ?
#
loop_
_entity_poly.entity_id
_entity_poly.type
_entity_poly.pdbx_seq_one_letter_code
_entity_poly.pdbx_strand_id
1 'polypeptide(L)'
;MLTTLSSCVEICLEKGLGQASISSEKSKEHDLFKFQFGNAQDKLTVEGVGVIEIKEVWVEQAWTRKCIENESVVEKKDFDQIVLQLNIPKEFKDSSEYFLYVSNPQTNGYGLSNPYFKVKYENQDSLFVFIENYYGEKLDSTYILKK
;
A
#
# COMPACT_ATOMS: atom_id res chain seq x y z
N MET A 1 29.24 23.70 3.23
CA MET A 1 28.15 23.01 2.48
C MET A 1 28.36 21.51 2.66
N LEU A 2 27.63 20.87 3.57
CA LEU A 2 27.74 19.44 3.88
C LEU A 2 26.33 18.93 4.25
N THR A 3 25.41 18.93 3.29
CA THR A 3 24.00 18.56 3.52
C THR A 3 23.46 17.51 2.54
N THR A 4 24.27 17.00 1.62
CA THR A 4 23.81 16.03 0.60
C THR A 4 23.96 14.56 1.00
N LEU A 5 24.75 14.25 2.04
CA LEU A 5 25.02 12.87 2.46
C LEU A 5 23.96 12.25 3.40
N SER A 6 23.14 13.05 4.10
CA SER A 6 22.16 12.47 5.04
C SER A 6 21.01 11.75 4.33
N SER A 7 20.62 12.22 3.14
CA SER A 7 19.48 11.66 2.40
C SER A 7 19.72 10.23 1.90
N CYS A 8 20.92 9.91 1.39
CA CYS A 8 21.25 8.52 1.01
C CYS A 8 21.34 7.60 2.22
N VAL A 9 21.79 8.09 3.38
CA VAL A 9 21.93 7.27 4.60
C VAL A 9 20.56 6.86 5.11
N GLU A 10 19.58 7.76 5.17
CA GLU A 10 18.21 7.44 5.57
C GLU A 10 17.54 6.46 4.59
N ILE A 11 17.70 6.68 3.28
CA ILE A 11 17.21 5.77 2.23
C ILE A 11 17.87 4.38 2.33
N CYS A 12 19.12 4.30 2.78
CA CYS A 12 19.85 3.05 2.97
C CYS A 12 19.57 2.34 4.31
N LEU A 13 18.90 2.98 5.27
CA LEU A 13 18.52 2.37 6.54
C LEU A 13 17.25 1.51 6.41
N GLU A 14 16.44 1.73 5.37
CA GLU A 14 15.20 0.96 5.10
C GLU A 14 15.44 -0.40 4.42
N LYS A 15 16.68 -0.90 4.43
CA LYS A 15 17.06 -2.18 3.80
C LYS A 15 16.17 -3.33 4.27
N GLY A 16 15.50 -3.98 3.32
CA GLY A 16 14.72 -5.19 3.55
C GLY A 16 13.29 -4.95 4.03
N LEU A 17 12.90 -3.70 4.30
CA LEU A 17 11.48 -3.34 4.39
C LEU A 17 10.96 -3.26 2.96
N GLY A 18 9.90 -4.01 2.65
CA GLY A 18 9.19 -3.82 1.39
C GLY A 18 8.63 -2.40 1.31
N GLN A 19 8.53 -1.95 0.08
CA GLN A 19 8.26 -0.57 -0.28
C GLN A 19 7.04 -0.54 -1.19
N ALA A 20 6.43 0.62 -1.36
CA ALA A 20 5.44 0.82 -2.40
C ALA A 20 5.64 2.15 -3.09
N SER A 21 5.19 2.23 -4.34
CA SER A 21 5.16 3.49 -5.06
C SER A 21 4.19 4.46 -4.38
N ILE A 22 4.53 5.74 -4.37
CA ILE A 22 3.64 6.79 -3.83
C ILE A 22 2.44 7.10 -4.76
N SER A 23 2.51 6.67 -6.02
CA SER A 23 1.43 6.77 -7.01
C SER A 23 1.59 5.72 -8.11
N SER A 24 0.52 5.51 -8.90
CA SER A 24 0.56 4.59 -10.04
C SER A 24 1.54 5.03 -11.14
N GLU A 25 1.73 6.34 -11.31
CA GLU A 25 2.69 6.92 -12.26
C GLU A 25 4.12 6.59 -11.87
N LYS A 26 4.45 6.74 -10.57
CA LYS A 26 5.78 6.36 -10.05
C LYS A 26 6.02 4.85 -10.22
N SER A 27 4.99 4.05 -9.99
CA SER A 27 5.04 2.61 -10.25
C SER A 27 5.37 2.29 -11.72
N LYS A 28 4.78 3.03 -12.67
CA LYS A 28 5.08 2.90 -14.12
C LYS A 28 6.49 3.36 -14.45
N GLU A 29 6.94 4.49 -13.89
CA GLU A 29 8.30 5.02 -14.10
C GLU A 29 9.39 4.03 -13.66
N HIS A 30 9.12 3.23 -12.63
CA HIS A 30 10.05 2.22 -12.10
C HIS A 30 9.83 0.81 -12.68
N ASP A 31 8.97 0.66 -13.71
CA ASP A 31 8.64 -0.64 -14.31
C ASP A 31 8.12 -1.67 -13.28
N LEU A 32 7.36 -1.19 -12.30
CA LEU A 32 6.73 -2.00 -11.25
C LEU A 32 5.25 -2.24 -11.55
N PHE A 33 4.59 -1.27 -12.19
CA PHE A 33 3.14 -1.29 -12.40
C PHE A 33 2.65 -2.51 -13.20
N LYS A 34 1.56 -3.12 -12.74
CA LYS A 34 0.86 -4.21 -13.44
C LYS A 34 -0.47 -3.73 -14.03
N PHE A 35 -1.39 -3.30 -13.18
CA PHE A 35 -2.70 -2.80 -13.57
C PHE A 35 -3.33 -1.95 -12.46
N GLN A 36 -4.38 -1.20 -12.78
CA GLN A 36 -5.11 -0.34 -11.85
C GLN A 36 -6.58 -0.76 -11.79
N PHE A 37 -7.18 -0.64 -10.61
CA PHE A 37 -8.62 -0.79 -10.44
C PHE A 37 -9.34 0.51 -10.78
N GLY A 38 -10.41 0.40 -11.56
CA GLY A 38 -11.00 1.55 -12.22
C GLY A 38 -11.99 2.38 -11.40
N ASN A 39 -12.43 1.88 -10.24
CA ASN A 39 -13.46 2.49 -9.39
C ASN A 39 -13.00 2.71 -7.93
N ALA A 40 -11.75 3.11 -7.74
CA ALA A 40 -11.19 3.30 -6.41
C ALA A 40 -11.80 4.47 -5.61
N GLN A 41 -12.72 5.28 -6.14
CA GLN A 41 -13.33 6.43 -5.44
C GLN A 41 -14.44 6.02 -4.47
N ASP A 42 -14.14 5.05 -3.61
CA ASP A 42 -15.06 4.56 -2.59
C ASP A 42 -14.71 5.12 -1.21
N LYS A 43 -15.64 4.99 -0.27
CA LYS A 43 -15.50 5.49 1.09
C LYS A 43 -15.91 4.42 2.09
N LEU A 44 -15.11 4.28 3.14
CA LEU A 44 -15.45 3.50 4.32
C LEU A 44 -15.77 4.47 5.46
N THR A 45 -16.90 4.30 6.11
CA THR A 45 -17.34 5.10 7.25
C THR A 45 -17.28 4.25 8.51
N VAL A 46 -16.36 4.59 9.40
CA VAL A 46 -16.15 3.85 10.65
C VAL A 46 -16.51 4.74 11.84
N GLU A 47 -17.44 4.28 12.67
CA GLU A 47 -17.83 5.00 13.89
C GLU A 47 -16.62 5.20 14.81
N GLY A 48 -16.45 6.43 15.35
CA GLY A 48 -15.31 6.80 16.18
C GLY A 48 -13.99 6.99 15.44
N VAL A 49 -13.94 6.74 14.12
CA VAL A 49 -12.76 6.94 13.26
C VAL A 49 -13.02 8.01 12.19
N GLY A 50 -14.20 8.01 11.58
CA GLY A 50 -14.57 8.92 10.50
C GLY A 50 -14.53 8.25 9.12
N VAL A 51 -14.40 9.08 8.09
CA VAL A 51 -14.46 8.64 6.69
C VAL A 51 -13.07 8.41 6.12
N ILE A 52 -12.84 7.21 5.62
CA ILE A 52 -11.64 6.81 4.88
C ILE A 52 -12.00 6.80 3.41
N GLU A 53 -11.42 7.72 2.63
CA GLU A 53 -11.63 7.74 1.18
C GLU A 53 -10.50 7.00 0.49
N ILE A 54 -10.88 6.05 -0.36
CA ILE A 54 -9.96 5.39 -1.28
C ILE A 54 -9.87 6.31 -2.51
N LYS A 55 -8.66 6.66 -2.94
CA LYS A 55 -8.43 7.54 -4.11
C LYS A 55 -8.07 6.71 -5.33
N GLU A 56 -7.07 5.85 -5.16
CA GLU A 56 -6.55 4.99 -6.20
C GLU A 56 -6.19 3.63 -5.62
N VAL A 57 -6.35 2.58 -6.44
CA VAL A 57 -5.87 1.25 -6.10
C VAL A 57 -5.20 0.66 -7.34
N TRP A 58 -3.97 0.19 -7.18
CA TRP A 58 -3.24 -0.48 -8.25
C TRP A 58 -2.48 -1.69 -7.74
N VAL A 59 -2.05 -2.50 -8.69
CA VAL A 59 -1.18 -3.65 -8.47
C VAL A 59 0.18 -3.32 -9.07
N GLU A 60 1.23 -3.59 -8.31
CA GLU A 60 2.61 -3.48 -8.76
C GLU A 60 3.42 -4.70 -8.34
N GLN A 61 4.55 -4.95 -9.00
CA GLN A 61 5.53 -5.92 -8.55
C GLN A 61 6.04 -5.49 -7.17
N ALA A 62 5.97 -6.37 -6.18
CA ALA A 62 6.56 -6.08 -4.88
C ALA A 62 8.06 -5.86 -5.01
N TRP A 63 8.62 -4.98 -4.18
CA TRP A 63 10.02 -4.58 -4.30
C TRP A 63 10.57 -4.08 -2.97
N THR A 64 11.90 -4.08 -2.88
CA THR A 64 12.67 -3.51 -1.77
C THR A 64 13.73 -2.58 -2.30
N ARG A 65 14.25 -1.67 -1.47
CA ARG A 65 15.48 -0.94 -1.78
C ARG A 65 16.69 -1.68 -1.24
N LYS A 66 17.73 -1.76 -2.07
CA LYS A 66 19.05 -2.24 -1.67
C LYS A 66 20.09 -1.20 -2.05
N CYS A 67 21.05 -0.96 -1.17
CA CYS A 67 22.18 -0.09 -1.51
C CYS A 67 23.35 -0.92 -2.04
N ILE A 68 23.76 -0.63 -3.27
CA ILE A 68 24.95 -1.19 -3.92
C ILE A 68 25.89 0.00 -4.15
N GLU A 69 27.11 -0.04 -3.57
CA GLU A 69 28.11 1.04 -3.74
C GLU A 69 27.61 2.46 -3.37
N ASN A 70 26.75 2.56 -2.34
CA ASN A 70 26.05 3.79 -1.91
C ASN A 70 24.99 4.35 -2.87
N GLU A 71 24.63 3.60 -3.91
CA GLU A 71 23.49 3.90 -4.78
C GLU A 71 22.28 3.06 -4.37
N SER A 72 21.10 3.69 -4.31
CA SER A 72 19.84 2.99 -4.04
C SER A 72 19.33 2.33 -5.31
N VAL A 73 19.18 1.01 -5.28
CA VAL A 73 18.73 0.19 -6.40
C VAL A 73 17.43 -0.52 -6.01
N VAL A 74 16.48 -0.58 -6.95
CA VAL A 74 15.22 -1.32 -6.81
C VAL A 74 15.49 -2.81 -6.99
N GLU A 75 15.16 -3.60 -5.98
CA GLU A 75 15.18 -5.07 -6.03
C GLU A 75 13.73 -5.57 -6.11
N LYS A 76 13.31 -5.99 -7.31
CA LYS A 76 11.99 -6.58 -7.55
C LYS A 76 11.90 -7.97 -6.90
N LYS A 77 10.76 -8.28 -6.30
CA LYS A 77 10.41 -9.60 -5.78
C LYS A 77 9.61 -10.38 -6.82
N ASP A 78 9.37 -11.65 -6.56
CA ASP A 78 8.66 -12.59 -7.43
C ASP A 78 7.14 -12.60 -7.22
N PHE A 79 6.61 -11.73 -6.38
CA PHE A 79 5.18 -11.59 -6.09
C PHE A 79 4.68 -10.16 -6.31
N ASP A 80 3.39 -10.03 -6.57
CA ASP A 80 2.71 -8.75 -6.74
C ASP A 80 2.24 -8.20 -5.39
N GLN A 81 2.02 -6.89 -5.29
CA GLN A 81 1.43 -6.22 -4.14
C GLN A 81 0.33 -5.26 -4.58
N ILE A 82 -0.64 -5.04 -3.69
CA ILE A 82 -1.76 -4.11 -3.90
C ILE A 82 -1.47 -2.84 -3.11
N VAL A 83 -1.53 -1.70 -3.78
CA VAL A 83 -1.29 -0.40 -3.15
C VAL A 83 -2.58 0.40 -3.19
N LEU A 84 -2.96 0.98 -2.05
CA LEU A 84 -4.13 1.84 -1.93
C LEU A 84 -3.69 3.23 -1.53
N GLN A 85 -3.99 4.20 -2.37
CA GLN A 85 -3.87 5.60 -1.98
C GLN A 85 -5.11 5.98 -1.18
N LEU A 86 -4.94 6.27 0.11
CA LEU A 86 -6.02 6.61 1.03
C LEU A 86 -5.95 8.07 1.48
N ASN A 87 -7.11 8.68 1.65
CA ASN A 87 -7.29 9.91 2.41
C ASN A 87 -8.00 9.57 3.71
N ILE A 88 -7.29 9.66 4.83
CA ILE A 88 -7.83 9.35 6.16
C ILE A 88 -7.69 10.54 7.11
N PRO A 89 -8.52 10.61 8.17
CA PRO A 89 -8.43 11.69 9.15
C PRO A 89 -7.04 11.74 9.81
N LYS A 90 -6.58 12.95 10.10
CA LYS A 90 -5.20 13.22 10.52
C LYS A 90 -4.84 12.50 11.82
N GLU A 91 -5.80 12.32 12.73
CA GLU A 91 -5.63 11.55 13.96
C GLU A 91 -5.28 10.07 13.76
N PHE A 92 -5.47 9.51 12.56
CA PHE A 92 -5.10 8.14 12.21
C PHE A 92 -3.88 8.08 11.28
N LYS A 93 -3.36 9.23 10.87
CA LYS A 93 -2.27 9.36 9.89
C LYS A 93 -0.92 9.25 10.58
N ASP A 94 -0.61 8.09 11.15
CA ASP A 94 0.73 7.82 11.64
C ASP A 94 1.66 7.49 10.47
N SER A 95 2.39 8.53 10.04
CA SER A 95 3.73 8.61 9.41
C SER A 95 4.22 7.64 8.32
N SER A 96 3.50 6.61 7.87
CA SER A 96 3.97 5.77 6.76
C SER A 96 2.86 5.30 5.83
N GLU A 97 3.15 5.48 4.55
CA GLU A 97 2.40 5.26 3.33
C GLU A 97 1.54 3.97 3.35
N TYR A 98 0.28 4.08 2.91
CA TYR A 98 -0.65 2.95 2.87
C TYR A 98 -0.31 2.00 1.73
N PHE A 99 0.51 1.00 2.01
CA PHE A 99 0.69 -0.11 1.09
C PHE A 99 0.39 -1.44 1.76
N LEU A 100 -0.17 -2.36 0.97
CA LEU A 100 -0.53 -3.68 1.44
C LEU A 100 0.40 -4.70 0.79
N TYR A 101 1.13 -5.43 1.64
CA TYR A 101 1.81 -6.63 1.20
C TYR A 101 0.75 -7.66 0.82
N VAL A 102 0.73 -8.04 -0.46
CA VAL A 102 0.09 -9.30 -0.86
C VAL A 102 1.20 -10.34 -0.85
N SER A 103 1.44 -10.96 0.31
CA SER A 103 2.24 -12.18 0.32
C SER A 103 1.35 -13.34 -0.16
N ASN A 104 1.63 -13.81 -1.37
CA ASN A 104 1.57 -15.20 -1.85
C ASN A 104 0.74 -16.22 -0.99
N PRO A 105 -0.03 -17.14 -1.59
CA PRO A 105 -1.31 -16.99 -2.28
C PRO A 105 -2.50 -16.79 -1.30
N GLN A 106 -2.26 -16.24 -0.10
CA GLN A 106 -3.36 -15.92 0.79
C GLN A 106 -4.02 -14.63 0.29
N THR A 107 -5.31 -14.72 -0.02
CA THR A 107 -6.13 -13.61 -0.53
C THR A 107 -6.21 -12.43 0.42
N ASN A 108 -5.62 -12.48 1.62
CA ASN A 108 -5.82 -11.50 2.68
C ASN A 108 -4.53 -10.71 2.96
N GLY A 109 -4.60 -9.38 2.88
CA GLY A 109 -3.56 -8.44 3.26
C GLY A 109 -3.99 -7.54 4.43
N TYR A 110 -3.00 -6.97 5.11
CA TYR A 110 -3.20 -6.07 6.26
C TYR A 110 -2.56 -4.71 6.00
N GLY A 111 -3.18 -3.64 6.51
CA GLY A 111 -2.57 -2.32 6.57
C GLY A 111 -1.31 -2.34 7.42
N LEU A 112 -0.19 -1.82 6.90
CA LEU A 112 1.09 -1.83 7.62
C LEU A 112 1.08 -1.05 8.92
N SER A 113 0.34 0.05 8.95
CA SER A 113 0.19 0.94 10.10
C SER A 113 -1.12 0.72 10.85
N ASN A 114 -2.01 -0.14 10.33
CA ASN A 114 -3.30 -0.39 10.95
C ASN A 114 -3.74 -1.86 10.80
N PRO A 115 -3.62 -2.68 11.87
CA PRO A 115 -4.02 -4.08 11.83
C PRO A 115 -5.53 -4.26 11.62
N TYR A 116 -6.34 -3.22 11.80
CA TYR A 116 -7.79 -3.24 11.59
C TYR A 116 -8.19 -3.07 10.13
N PHE A 117 -7.33 -2.49 9.30
CA PHE A 117 -7.60 -2.36 7.87
C PHE A 117 -7.21 -3.65 7.15
N LYS A 118 -8.20 -4.32 6.56
CA LYS A 118 -8.06 -5.60 5.88
C LYS A 118 -8.40 -5.46 4.42
N VAL A 119 -7.71 -6.22 3.59
CA VAL A 119 -8.03 -6.34 2.18
C VAL A 119 -8.02 -7.78 1.78
N LYS A 120 -9.10 -8.20 1.13
CA LYS A 120 -9.24 -9.50 0.52
C LYS A 120 -9.22 -9.35 -1.00
N TYR A 121 -8.15 -9.82 -1.62
CA TYR A 121 -8.02 -9.97 -3.05
C TYR A 121 -8.64 -11.29 -3.49
N GLU A 122 -9.86 -11.25 -4.02
CA GLU A 122 -10.58 -12.47 -4.37
C GLU A 122 -10.14 -13.03 -5.73
N ASN A 123 -9.83 -12.15 -6.69
CA ASN A 123 -9.37 -12.47 -8.04
C ASN A 123 -8.82 -11.21 -8.73
N GLN A 124 -8.36 -11.33 -9.99
CA GLN A 124 -7.87 -10.18 -10.77
C GLN A 124 -8.92 -9.11 -11.06
N ASP A 125 -10.21 -9.39 -10.87
CA ASP A 125 -11.32 -8.54 -11.29
C ASP A 125 -11.96 -7.78 -10.13
N SER A 126 -11.76 -8.22 -8.88
CA SER A 126 -12.39 -7.64 -7.69
C SER A 126 -11.50 -7.66 -6.47
N LEU A 127 -11.50 -6.54 -5.77
CA LEU A 127 -10.88 -6.35 -4.46
C LEU A 127 -11.96 -6.07 -3.41
N PHE A 128 -11.98 -6.83 -2.33
CA PHE A 128 -12.82 -6.55 -1.17
C PHE A 128 -11.99 -5.86 -0.09
N VAL A 129 -12.38 -4.67 0.31
CA VAL A 129 -11.71 -3.88 1.35
C VAL A 129 -12.64 -3.77 2.54
N PHE A 130 -12.14 -4.02 3.74
CA PHE A 130 -12.96 -3.96 4.95
C PHE A 130 -12.14 -3.58 6.17
N ILE A 131 -12.82 -3.07 7.20
CA ILE A 131 -12.20 -2.71 8.48
C ILE A 131 -12.80 -3.57 9.57
N GLU A 132 -11.98 -4.13 10.44
CA GLU A 132 -12.40 -4.92 11.60
C GLU A 132 -11.99 -4.25 12.90
N ASN A 133 -12.78 -4.36 13.98
CA ASN A 133 -12.31 -3.96 15.31
C ASN A 133 -11.41 -5.05 15.96
N TYR A 134 -10.98 -4.81 17.20
CA TYR A 134 -10.17 -5.77 17.98
C TYR A 134 -10.84 -7.13 18.21
N TYR A 135 -12.16 -7.20 18.13
CA TYR A 135 -12.93 -8.43 18.28
C TYR A 135 -13.17 -9.17 16.95
N GLY A 136 -12.64 -8.65 15.83
CA GLY A 136 -12.86 -9.20 14.49
C GLY A 136 -14.24 -8.86 13.90
N GLU A 137 -14.95 -7.90 14.49
CA GLU A 137 -16.22 -7.42 13.92
C GLU A 137 -15.95 -6.46 12.77
N LYS A 138 -16.56 -6.75 11.62
CA LYS A 138 -16.46 -5.90 10.43
C LYS A 138 -17.25 -4.60 10.62
N LEU A 139 -16.54 -3.48 10.72
CA LEU A 139 -17.08 -2.14 10.93
C LEU A 139 -17.67 -1.55 9.65
N ASP A 140 -16.95 -1.69 8.52
CA ASP A 140 -17.45 -1.31 7.20
C ASP A 140 -16.69 -2.06 6.10
N SER A 141 -17.23 -2.06 4.88
CA SER A 141 -16.60 -2.71 3.74
C SER A 141 -17.08 -2.21 2.39
N THR A 142 -16.20 -2.31 1.38
CA THR A 142 -16.56 -2.06 -0.01
C THR A 142 -15.87 -3.01 -0.99
N TYR A 143 -16.38 -3.07 -2.21
CA TYR A 143 -15.82 -3.81 -3.34
C TYR A 143 -15.32 -2.84 -4.42
N ILE A 144 -14.09 -3.04 -4.84
CA ILE A 144 -13.46 -2.29 -5.93
C ILE A 144 -13.28 -3.23 -7.12
N LEU A 145 -13.90 -2.88 -8.25
CA LEU A 145 -13.85 -3.68 -9.47
C LEU A 145 -12.78 -3.15 -10.44
N LYS A 146 -12.13 -4.08 -11.13
CA LYS A 146 -11.28 -3.77 -12.29
C LYS A 146 -12.18 -3.32 -13.44
N LYS A 147 -11.77 -2.27 -14.15
CA LYS A 147 -12.45 -1.79 -15.36
C LYS A 147 -11.94 -2.53 -16.59
#